data_AF-A0A7S1FH86-F1
#
_entry.id   AF-A0A7S1FH86-F1
#
_cell.length_a   1.000
_cell.length_b   1.000
_cell.length_c   1.000
_cell.angle_alpha   90.00
_cell.angle_beta   90.00
_cell.angle_gamma   90.00
#
_symmetry.space_group_name_H-M   'P 1'
#
loop_
_entity.id
_entity.type
_entity.pdbx_description
1 polymer ?
#
loop_
_entity_poly.entity_id
_entity_poly.type
_entity_poly.pdbx_seq_one_letter_code
_entity_poly.pdbx_strand_id
1 'polypeptide(L)'
;MMRFSALLLFLAARVRASVPTQEHLGFLQRVESDVDHLGAAVESDVAFLRRMNPQKSASVSFVVIALEIFLFVTVAMIYDRYRLDNLFPQQPSHVEGKFKYGLFCCFEDWRLCLFTFFCWPVRWADNVDKSQTQNASWRWLTFWRALAVAVLLDVLIPVTGGFSWIFLVMLGTLFRIHLRERQGLESNAWISFVDCISWYWCSPCAVCQEARVIESSREKTKDLSENIQAVHVQEPVPAEAVPVLDPM
;
A
#
# COMPACT_ATOMS: atom_id res chain seq x y z
N MET A 1 -7.45 -9.75 -13.28
CA MET A 1 -6.55 -10.46 -14.23
C MET A 1 -5.34 -9.62 -14.66
N MET A 2 -5.46 -8.35 -15.09
CA MET A 2 -4.27 -7.55 -15.50
C MET A 2 -3.18 -7.43 -14.42
N ARG A 3 -3.53 -7.46 -13.13
CA ARG A 3 -2.57 -7.33 -12.01
C ARG A 3 -1.58 -8.51 -11.88
N PHE A 4 -2.02 -9.73 -12.20
CA PHE A 4 -1.15 -10.92 -12.13
C PHE A 4 -0.20 -10.99 -13.32
N SER A 5 -0.69 -10.72 -14.54
CA SER A 5 0.14 -10.69 -15.74
C SER A 5 1.18 -9.56 -15.68
N ALA A 6 0.79 -8.38 -15.20
CA ALA A 6 1.74 -7.27 -15.02
C ALA A 6 2.80 -7.61 -13.95
N LEU A 7 2.42 -8.22 -12.82
CA LEU A 7 3.37 -8.66 -11.79
C LEU A 7 4.34 -9.72 -12.35
N LEU A 8 3.86 -10.72 -13.10
CA LEU A 8 4.71 -11.75 -13.69
C LEU A 8 5.70 -11.19 -14.72
N LEU A 9 5.23 -10.33 -15.62
CA LEU A 9 6.09 -9.66 -16.61
C LEU A 9 7.12 -8.74 -15.95
N PHE A 10 6.75 -8.05 -14.88
CA PHE A 10 7.65 -7.14 -14.16
C PHE A 10 8.68 -7.89 -13.30
N LEU A 11 8.29 -9.01 -12.67
CA LEU A 11 9.21 -9.91 -11.97
C LEU A 11 10.22 -10.52 -12.96
N ALA A 12 9.77 -10.96 -14.14
CA ALA A 12 10.64 -11.44 -15.20
C ALA A 12 11.63 -10.36 -15.68
N ALA A 13 11.16 -9.12 -15.86
CA ALA A 13 12.00 -7.99 -16.25
C ALA A 13 13.03 -7.57 -15.19
N ARG A 14 12.75 -7.77 -13.90
CA ARG A 14 13.70 -7.47 -12.81
C ARG A 14 14.71 -8.60 -12.61
N VAL A 15 14.32 -9.87 -12.76
CA VAL A 15 15.28 -11.00 -12.83
C VAL A 15 16.28 -10.75 -13.96
N ARG A 16 15.83 -10.20 -15.11
CA ARG A 16 16.68 -9.75 -16.23
C ARG A 16 17.68 -8.65 -15.84
N ALA A 17 17.36 -7.76 -14.89
CA ALA A 17 18.22 -6.63 -14.51
C ALA A 17 19.24 -6.96 -13.40
N SER A 18 19.01 -8.00 -12.60
CA SER A 18 19.86 -8.34 -11.45
C SER A 18 21.02 -9.31 -11.74
N VAL A 19 21.13 -9.88 -12.94
CA VAL A 19 22.08 -10.99 -13.21
C VAL A 19 22.76 -10.86 -14.58
N PRO A 20 24.08 -10.63 -14.67
CA PRO A 20 24.78 -10.35 -15.93
C PRO A 20 25.46 -11.58 -16.57
N THR A 21 24.90 -12.79 -16.43
CA THR A 21 25.50 -14.01 -16.99
C THR A 21 24.76 -14.54 -18.22
N GLN A 22 25.50 -14.75 -19.31
CA GLN A 22 24.99 -15.12 -20.65
C GLN A 22 24.17 -16.43 -20.67
N GLU A 23 24.43 -17.37 -19.74
CA GLU A 23 23.65 -18.61 -19.62
C GLU A 23 22.20 -18.38 -19.15
N HIS A 24 21.93 -17.31 -18.41
CA HIS A 24 20.58 -17.01 -17.94
C HIS A 24 19.70 -16.36 -19.00
N LEU A 25 20.26 -15.81 -20.08
CA LEU A 25 19.48 -15.23 -21.17
C LEU A 25 18.58 -16.29 -21.84
N GLY A 26 19.10 -17.51 -22.02
CA GLY A 26 18.35 -18.64 -22.56
C GLY A 26 17.34 -19.24 -21.58
N PHE A 27 17.52 -19.06 -20.27
CA PHE A 27 16.49 -19.38 -19.27
C PHE A 27 15.38 -18.34 -19.30
N LEU A 28 15.72 -17.05 -19.35
CA LEU A 28 14.75 -15.96 -19.39
C LEU A 28 13.91 -15.96 -20.66
N GLN A 29 14.49 -16.24 -21.83
CA GLN A 29 13.72 -16.42 -23.07
C GLN A 29 12.74 -17.60 -22.98
N ARG A 30 13.12 -18.67 -22.28
CA ARG A 30 12.19 -19.80 -22.01
C ARG A 30 11.06 -19.38 -21.08
N VAL A 31 11.37 -18.70 -19.98
CA VAL A 31 10.34 -18.20 -19.06
C VAL A 31 9.41 -17.19 -19.75
N GLU A 32 9.93 -16.28 -20.57
CA GLU A 32 9.15 -15.31 -21.33
C GLU A 32 8.21 -16.04 -22.31
N SER A 33 8.74 -17.01 -23.07
CA SER A 33 7.94 -17.87 -23.95
C SER A 33 6.87 -18.68 -23.21
N ASP A 34 7.18 -19.21 -22.02
CA ASP A 34 6.25 -19.98 -21.21
C ASP A 34 5.14 -19.10 -20.63
N VAL A 35 5.48 -17.87 -20.20
CA VAL A 35 4.52 -16.87 -19.72
C VAL A 35 3.59 -16.42 -20.86
N ASP A 36 4.11 -16.20 -22.06
CA ASP A 36 3.31 -15.85 -23.23
C ASP A 36 2.36 -16.99 -23.62
N HIS A 37 2.84 -18.23 -23.63
CA HIS A 37 2.00 -19.41 -23.88
C HIS A 37 0.92 -19.57 -22.82
N LEU A 38 1.25 -19.39 -21.54
CA LEU A 38 0.29 -19.46 -20.44
C LEU A 38 -0.75 -18.33 -20.55
N GLY A 39 -0.32 -17.12 -20.90
CA GLY A 39 -1.20 -15.97 -21.13
C GLY A 39 -2.20 -16.23 -22.26
N ALA A 40 -1.72 -16.69 -23.41
CA ALA A 40 -2.55 -17.03 -24.56
C ALA A 40 -3.53 -18.18 -24.25
N ALA A 41 -3.08 -19.20 -23.51
CA ALA A 41 -3.94 -20.31 -23.08
C ALA A 41 -5.06 -19.83 -22.15
N VAL A 42 -4.74 -19.00 -21.15
CA VAL A 42 -5.74 -18.42 -20.23
C VAL A 42 -6.72 -17.52 -20.98
N GLU A 43 -6.26 -16.69 -21.91
CA GLU A 43 -7.13 -15.81 -22.68
C GLU A 43 -8.06 -16.60 -23.62
N SER A 44 -7.54 -17.66 -24.25
CA SER A 44 -8.31 -18.61 -25.06
C SER A 44 -9.39 -19.32 -24.22
N ASP A 45 -9.03 -19.86 -23.06
CA ASP A 45 -9.98 -20.55 -22.19
C ASP A 45 -11.05 -19.60 -21.65
N VAL A 46 -10.69 -18.37 -21.28
CA VAL A 46 -11.64 -17.34 -20.85
C VAL A 46 -12.58 -16.95 -22.00
N ALA A 47 -12.06 -16.76 -23.22
CA ALA A 47 -12.86 -16.44 -24.40
C ALA A 47 -13.81 -17.60 -24.77
N PHE A 48 -13.33 -18.83 -24.64
CA PHE A 48 -14.10 -20.05 -24.87
C PHE A 48 -15.22 -20.22 -23.83
N LEU A 49 -14.91 -20.07 -22.54
CA LEU A 49 -15.89 -20.12 -21.45
C LEU A 49 -16.95 -19.01 -21.60
N ARG A 50 -16.56 -17.82 -22.07
CA ARG A 50 -17.50 -16.72 -22.35
C ARG A 50 -18.43 -17.03 -23.52
N ARG A 51 -17.96 -17.73 -24.56
CA ARG A 51 -18.79 -18.09 -25.73
C ARG A 51 -19.76 -19.23 -25.46
N MET A 52 -19.38 -20.23 -24.67
CA MET A 52 -20.19 -21.45 -24.58
C MET A 52 -21.43 -21.32 -23.71
N ASN A 53 -21.45 -20.45 -22.69
CA ASN A 53 -22.64 -20.30 -21.85
C ASN A 53 -22.61 -19.01 -20.98
N PRO A 54 -23.29 -17.92 -21.36
CA PRO A 54 -23.29 -16.67 -20.58
C PRO A 54 -23.83 -16.85 -19.16
N GLN A 55 -24.78 -17.77 -18.95
CA GLN A 55 -25.33 -18.08 -17.63
C GLN A 55 -24.29 -18.76 -16.72
N LYS A 56 -23.47 -19.68 -17.25
CA LYS A 56 -22.38 -20.28 -16.46
C LYS A 56 -21.24 -19.27 -16.18
N SER A 57 -20.97 -18.37 -17.12
CA SER A 57 -19.94 -17.33 -16.92
C SER A 57 -20.27 -16.41 -15.75
N ALA A 58 -21.54 -16.01 -15.59
CA ALA A 58 -21.96 -15.18 -14.47
C ALA A 58 -21.74 -15.89 -13.13
N SER A 59 -22.17 -17.15 -13.00
CA SER A 59 -21.99 -17.94 -11.77
C SER A 59 -20.52 -18.10 -11.38
N VAL A 60 -19.64 -18.37 -12.36
CA VAL A 60 -18.19 -18.45 -12.11
C VAL A 60 -17.65 -17.11 -11.59
N SER A 61 -18.04 -15.99 -12.20
CA SER A 61 -17.64 -14.65 -11.72
C SER A 61 -18.12 -14.36 -10.30
N PHE A 62 -19.36 -14.71 -9.96
CA PHE A 62 -19.88 -14.53 -8.59
C PHE A 62 -19.10 -15.35 -7.57
N VAL A 63 -18.78 -16.61 -7.88
CA VAL A 63 -17.98 -17.47 -6.98
C VAL A 63 -16.59 -16.88 -6.78
N VAL A 64 -15.92 -16.42 -7.85
CA VAL A 64 -14.60 -15.78 -7.76
C VAL A 64 -14.65 -14.53 -6.89
N ILE A 65 -15.63 -13.64 -7.11
CA ILE A 65 -15.79 -12.42 -6.31
C ILE A 65 -16.05 -12.77 -4.84
N ALA A 66 -16.91 -13.76 -4.56
CA ALA A 66 -17.21 -14.17 -3.20
C ALA A 66 -15.96 -14.73 -2.47
N LEU A 67 -15.16 -15.54 -3.17
CA LEU A 67 -13.89 -16.06 -2.64
C LEU A 67 -12.87 -14.94 -2.39
N GLU A 68 -12.78 -13.96 -3.29
CA GLU A 68 -11.90 -12.81 -3.14
C GLU A 68 -12.30 -11.92 -1.94
N ILE A 69 -13.58 -11.62 -1.79
CA ILE A 69 -14.10 -10.90 -0.61
C ILE A 69 -13.79 -11.69 0.67
N PHE A 70 -14.06 -13.00 0.68
CA PHE A 70 -13.78 -13.86 1.83
C PHE A 70 -12.29 -13.85 2.20
N LEU A 71 -11.41 -13.93 1.21
CA LEU A 71 -9.96 -13.84 1.41
C LEU A 71 -9.57 -12.49 2.01
N PHE A 72 -10.02 -11.36 1.44
CA PHE A 72 -9.69 -10.04 1.96
C PHE A 72 -10.20 -9.81 3.37
N VAL A 73 -11.43 -10.23 3.69
CA VAL A 73 -12.00 -10.12 5.04
C VAL A 73 -11.21 -10.97 6.03
N THR A 74 -10.88 -12.22 5.67
CA THR A 74 -10.11 -13.12 6.54
C THR A 74 -8.71 -12.54 6.82
N VAL A 75 -8.00 -12.10 5.78
CA VAL A 75 -6.69 -11.48 5.93
C VAL A 75 -6.80 -10.19 6.75
N ALA A 76 -7.80 -9.35 6.50
CA ALA A 76 -8.02 -8.12 7.25
C ALA A 76 -8.29 -8.39 8.73
N MET A 77 -9.08 -9.42 9.09
CA MET A 77 -9.33 -9.80 10.48
C MET A 77 -8.07 -10.24 11.21
N ILE A 78 -7.22 -11.04 10.55
CA ILE A 78 -5.92 -11.46 11.11
C ILE A 78 -5.02 -10.24 11.24
N TYR A 79 -4.94 -9.41 10.21
CA TYR A 79 -4.08 -8.24 10.13
C TYR A 79 -4.44 -7.16 11.17
N ASP A 80 -5.73 -6.89 11.37
CA ASP A 80 -6.24 -5.89 12.33
C ASP A 80 -5.77 -6.19 13.77
N ARG A 81 -5.58 -7.47 14.10
CA ARG A 81 -5.05 -7.85 15.42
C ARG A 81 -3.61 -7.44 15.69
N TYR A 82 -2.81 -7.18 14.65
CA TYR A 82 -1.37 -6.97 14.79
C TYR A 82 -0.88 -5.63 14.24
N ARG A 83 -1.67 -4.95 13.41
CA ARG A 83 -1.19 -3.81 12.60
C ARG A 83 -0.86 -2.54 13.37
N LEU A 84 -1.46 -2.34 14.55
CA LEU A 84 -1.25 -1.14 15.37
C LEU A 84 -0.03 -1.29 16.30
N ASP A 85 0.15 -2.47 16.87
CA ASP A 85 1.20 -2.75 17.86
C ASP A 85 2.58 -2.89 17.24
N ASN A 86 2.66 -3.39 16.01
CA ASN A 86 3.92 -3.58 15.31
C ASN A 86 4.32 -2.30 14.56
N LEU A 87 5.45 -1.70 14.96
CA LEU A 87 6.18 -0.76 14.12
C LEU A 87 7.03 -1.55 13.13
N PHE A 88 6.96 -1.15 11.86
CA PHE A 88 7.81 -1.69 10.82
C PHE A 88 8.98 -0.72 10.62
N PRO A 89 10.15 -0.98 11.22
CA PRO A 89 11.27 -0.03 11.20
C PRO A 89 11.63 0.31 9.76
N GLN A 90 11.76 1.60 9.48
CA GLN A 90 12.09 2.08 8.13
C GLN A 90 13.47 2.71 8.14
N GLN A 91 14.32 2.33 7.18
CA GLN A 91 15.64 2.96 7.06
C GLN A 91 15.52 4.48 6.92
N PRO A 92 16.23 5.31 7.70
CA PRO A 92 16.21 6.77 7.58
C PRO A 92 16.71 7.22 6.20
N SER A 93 16.26 8.39 5.72
CA SER A 93 16.78 9.01 4.50
C SER A 93 16.81 10.50 4.69
N HIS A 94 17.79 11.11 4.04
CA HIS A 94 18.12 12.52 4.10
C HIS A 94 17.54 13.33 2.93
N VAL A 95 16.66 12.72 2.11
CA VAL A 95 16.04 13.43 0.98
C VAL A 95 14.86 14.27 1.46
N GLU A 96 15.03 15.59 1.44
CA GLU A 96 13.98 16.56 1.77
C GLU A 96 13.08 16.85 0.56
N GLY A 97 11.81 17.18 0.80
CA GLY A 97 10.87 17.68 -0.20
C GLY A 97 10.33 16.67 -1.22
N LYS A 98 10.80 15.42 -1.25
CA LYS A 98 10.31 14.37 -2.16
C LYS A 98 10.00 13.07 -1.42
N PHE A 99 9.23 12.19 -2.06
CA PHE A 99 9.08 10.83 -1.53
C PHE A 99 10.46 10.19 -1.40
N LYS A 100 10.79 9.84 -0.16
CA LYS A 100 12.05 9.22 0.25
C LYS A 100 12.35 7.90 -0.46
N TYR A 101 11.31 7.11 -0.73
CA TYR A 101 11.42 5.82 -1.41
C TYR A 101 11.01 6.01 -2.86
N GLY A 102 11.70 5.37 -3.81
CA GLY A 102 11.27 5.32 -5.21
C GLY A 102 9.98 4.51 -5.37
N LEU A 103 9.24 4.74 -6.46
CA LEU A 103 7.99 4.01 -6.73
C LEU A 103 8.23 2.49 -6.80
N PHE A 104 9.31 2.08 -7.46
CA PHE A 104 9.70 0.67 -7.57
C PHE A 104 10.67 0.20 -6.47
N CYS A 105 10.84 0.97 -5.39
CA CYS A 105 11.61 0.53 -4.22
C CYS A 105 10.83 -0.43 -3.32
N CYS A 106 9.64 -0.89 -3.74
CA CYS A 106 8.91 -1.95 -3.04
C CYS A 106 9.76 -3.23 -2.88
N PHE A 107 10.69 -3.51 -3.78
CA PHE A 107 11.58 -4.69 -3.67
C PHE A 107 12.59 -4.64 -2.52
N GLU A 108 12.88 -3.46 -1.96
CA GLU A 108 13.74 -3.36 -0.76
C GLU A 108 13.08 -4.02 0.46
N ASP A 109 11.75 -4.06 0.49
CA ASP A 109 10.95 -4.80 1.46
C ASP A 109 10.01 -5.76 0.70
N TRP A 110 10.60 -6.86 0.22
CA TRP A 110 9.87 -7.85 -0.57
C TRP A 110 8.67 -8.45 0.17
N ARG A 111 8.70 -8.51 1.51
CA ARG A 111 7.60 -9.03 2.32
C ARG A 111 6.40 -8.08 2.27
N LEU A 112 6.65 -6.79 2.47
CA LEU A 112 5.63 -5.75 2.34
C LEU A 112 5.10 -5.67 0.90
N CYS A 113 5.98 -5.75 -0.08
CA CYS A 113 5.64 -5.77 -1.49
C CYS A 113 4.70 -6.93 -1.81
N LEU A 114 5.10 -8.16 -1.47
CA LEU A 114 4.31 -9.37 -1.72
C LEU A 114 2.94 -9.29 -1.05
N PHE A 115 2.90 -8.89 0.23
CA PHE A 115 1.64 -8.68 0.95
C PHE A 115 0.76 -7.64 0.25
N THR A 116 1.33 -6.50 -0.15
CA THR A 116 0.58 -5.44 -0.82
C THR A 116 0.11 -5.88 -2.21
N PHE A 117 0.87 -6.68 -2.94
CA PHE A 117 0.43 -7.18 -4.25
C PHE A 117 -0.80 -8.09 -4.14
N PHE A 118 -0.85 -8.95 -3.12
CA PHE A 118 -1.98 -9.87 -2.93
C PHE A 118 -3.12 -9.29 -2.11
N CYS A 119 -2.83 -8.34 -1.22
CA CYS A 119 -3.77 -7.81 -0.22
C CYS A 119 -3.75 -6.27 -0.23
N TRP A 120 -3.65 -5.67 -1.41
CA TRP A 120 -3.57 -4.21 -1.57
C TRP A 120 -4.71 -3.44 -0.90
N PRO A 121 -6.00 -3.90 -0.89
CA PRO A 121 -7.08 -3.15 -0.24
C PRO A 121 -6.88 -3.08 1.27
N VAL A 122 -6.40 -4.18 1.87
CA VAL A 122 -6.08 -4.28 3.30
C VAL A 122 -4.94 -3.31 3.64
N ARG A 123 -3.87 -3.32 2.84
CA ARG A 123 -2.74 -2.43 3.09
C ARG A 123 -3.08 -0.96 2.86
N TRP A 124 -3.85 -0.63 1.84
CA TRP A 124 -4.29 0.74 1.60
C TRP A 124 -5.21 1.24 2.72
N ALA A 125 -6.16 0.41 3.17
CA ALA A 125 -7.01 0.73 4.31
C ALA A 125 -6.20 1.01 5.58
N ASP A 126 -5.13 0.24 5.82
CA ASP A 126 -4.20 0.46 6.93
C ASP A 126 -3.44 1.79 6.80
N ASN A 127 -2.97 2.13 5.59
CA ASN A 127 -2.34 3.42 5.33
C ASN A 127 -3.29 4.58 5.63
N VAL A 128 -4.54 4.49 5.16
CA VAL A 128 -5.57 5.50 5.42
C VAL A 128 -5.78 5.66 6.92
N ASP A 129 -5.99 4.55 7.64
CA ASP A 129 -6.24 4.55 9.09
C ASP A 129 -5.07 5.11 9.90
N LYS A 130 -3.83 4.66 9.62
CA LYS A 130 -2.61 5.15 10.28
C LYS A 130 -2.30 6.61 9.97
N SER A 131 -2.73 7.11 8.81
CA SER A 131 -2.56 8.53 8.49
C SER A 131 -3.47 9.42 9.35
N GLN A 132 -4.59 8.91 9.88
CA GLN A 132 -5.67 9.72 10.49
C GLN A 132 -5.26 10.55 11.70
N THR A 133 -4.21 10.16 12.42
CA THR A 133 -3.74 10.83 13.65
C THR A 133 -3.48 12.32 13.46
N GLN A 134 -3.36 12.81 12.22
CA GLN A 134 -2.99 14.19 11.92
C GLN A 134 -4.00 15.04 11.12
N ASN A 135 -5.08 14.51 10.49
CA ASN A 135 -6.09 15.35 9.81
C ASN A 135 -7.54 15.00 10.18
N ALA A 136 -8.34 16.04 10.40
CA ALA A 136 -9.78 15.93 10.66
C ALA A 136 -10.59 15.39 9.45
N SER A 137 -10.22 15.74 8.21
CA SER A 137 -11.04 15.46 7.01
C SER A 137 -11.18 13.97 6.67
N TRP A 138 -10.16 13.16 6.98
CA TRP A 138 -10.14 11.71 6.71
C TRP A 138 -10.41 10.87 7.96
N ARG A 139 -10.69 11.51 9.11
CA ARG A 139 -10.90 10.84 10.41
C ARG A 139 -12.10 9.89 10.42
N TRP A 140 -13.03 10.05 9.48
CA TRP A 140 -14.21 9.19 9.39
C TRP A 140 -13.94 7.85 8.68
N LEU A 141 -12.82 7.73 7.96
CA LEU A 141 -12.44 6.53 7.18
C LEU A 141 -11.58 5.56 8.00
N THR A 142 -12.13 5.07 9.11
CA THR A 142 -11.53 3.97 9.91
C THR A 142 -11.13 2.80 9.01
N PHE A 143 -10.14 2.00 9.39
CA PHE A 143 -9.67 0.83 8.65
C PHE A 143 -10.77 0.01 7.98
N TRP A 144 -11.78 -0.44 8.73
CA TRP A 144 -12.87 -1.25 8.18
C TRP A 144 -13.72 -0.52 7.12
N ARG A 145 -13.90 0.79 7.26
CA ARG A 145 -14.61 1.63 6.28
C ARG A 145 -13.77 1.85 5.03
N ALA A 146 -12.48 2.16 5.20
CA ALA A 146 -11.56 2.30 4.08
C ALA A 146 -11.42 0.97 3.31
N LEU A 147 -11.34 -0.15 4.01
CA LEU A 147 -11.33 -1.49 3.43
C LEU A 147 -12.61 -1.78 2.65
N ALA A 148 -13.78 -1.50 3.24
CA ALA A 148 -15.07 -1.70 2.58
C ALA A 148 -15.15 -0.89 1.27
N VAL A 149 -14.71 0.38 1.27
CA VAL A 149 -14.66 1.22 0.07
C VAL A 149 -13.71 0.64 -0.99
N ALA A 150 -12.50 0.26 -0.59
CA ALA A 150 -11.50 -0.29 -1.51
C ALA A 150 -11.96 -1.61 -2.14
N VAL A 151 -12.47 -2.55 -1.31
CA VAL A 151 -13.00 -3.84 -1.78
C VAL A 151 -14.21 -3.63 -2.67
N LEU A 152 -15.16 -2.76 -2.28
CA LEU A 152 -16.34 -2.47 -3.10
C LEU A 152 -15.97 -1.96 -4.49
N LEU A 153 -15.07 -0.97 -4.57
CA LEU A 153 -14.62 -0.44 -5.85
C LEU A 153 -13.88 -1.49 -6.69
N ASP A 154 -13.10 -2.37 -6.04
CA ASP A 154 -12.36 -3.45 -6.71
C ASP A 154 -13.28 -4.52 -7.31
N VAL A 155 -14.27 -4.99 -6.53
CA VAL A 155 -15.24 -6.00 -7.01
C VAL A 155 -16.20 -5.46 -8.06
N LEU A 156 -16.42 -4.13 -8.07
CA LEU A 156 -17.21 -3.46 -9.10
C LEU A 156 -16.48 -3.30 -10.44
N ILE A 157 -15.16 -3.57 -10.52
CA ILE A 157 -14.39 -3.43 -11.76
C ILE A 157 -14.99 -4.27 -12.90
N PRO A 158 -15.21 -5.60 -12.74
CA PRO A 158 -15.82 -6.40 -13.79
C PRO A 158 -17.28 -6.00 -14.08
N VAL A 159 -18.02 -5.55 -13.07
CA VAL A 159 -19.46 -5.19 -13.19
C VAL A 159 -19.64 -3.89 -13.98
N THR A 160 -18.75 -2.92 -13.75
CA THR A 160 -18.81 -1.58 -14.35
C THR A 160 -18.02 -1.46 -15.65
N GLY A 161 -17.45 -2.55 -16.17
CA GLY A 161 -16.57 -2.52 -17.34
C GLY A 161 -15.28 -1.73 -17.10
N GLY A 162 -14.81 -1.66 -15.84
CA GLY A 162 -13.60 -0.94 -15.46
C GLY A 162 -13.82 0.52 -15.02
N PHE A 163 -15.05 1.05 -15.04
CA PHE A 163 -15.29 2.43 -14.59
C PHE A 163 -14.97 2.65 -13.11
N SER A 164 -15.23 1.66 -12.24
CA SER A 164 -14.86 1.74 -10.81
C SER A 164 -13.35 1.82 -10.58
N TRP A 165 -12.53 1.32 -11.50
CA TRP A 165 -11.06 1.45 -11.44
C TRP A 165 -10.63 2.92 -11.52
N ILE A 166 -11.31 3.74 -12.32
CA ILE A 166 -11.03 5.17 -12.42
C ILE A 166 -11.26 5.85 -11.07
N PHE A 167 -12.37 5.54 -10.39
CA PHE A 167 -12.62 6.07 -9.04
C PHE A 167 -11.59 5.61 -8.03
N LEU A 168 -11.16 4.35 -8.13
CA LEU A 168 -10.13 3.79 -7.26
C LEU A 168 -8.79 4.52 -7.42
N VAL A 169 -8.37 4.76 -8.67
CA VAL A 169 -7.15 5.52 -8.99
C VAL A 169 -7.26 6.96 -8.52
N MET A 170 -8.41 7.61 -8.74
CA MET A 170 -8.66 8.97 -8.25
C MET A 170 -8.61 9.04 -6.73
N LEU A 171 -9.24 8.09 -6.04
CA LEU A 171 -9.25 8.02 -4.58
C LEU A 171 -7.84 7.81 -4.02
N GLY A 172 -7.08 6.88 -4.59
CA GLY A 172 -5.68 6.65 -4.23
C GLY A 172 -4.79 7.87 -4.48
N THR A 173 -4.98 8.54 -5.62
CA THR A 173 -4.26 9.78 -5.96
C THR A 173 -4.59 10.91 -5.00
N LEU A 174 -5.86 11.12 -4.65
CA LEU A 174 -6.28 12.13 -3.69
C LEU A 174 -5.68 11.85 -2.31
N PHE A 175 -5.71 10.59 -1.85
CA PHE A 175 -5.05 10.19 -0.62
C PHE A 175 -3.55 10.51 -0.64
N ARG A 176 -2.88 10.22 -1.77
CA ARG A 176 -1.46 10.45 -1.94
C ARG A 176 -1.06 11.92 -1.99
N ILE A 177 -1.86 12.77 -2.62
CA ILE A 177 -1.67 14.24 -2.59
C ILE A 177 -1.78 14.75 -1.15
N HIS A 178 -2.80 14.31 -0.41
CA HIS A 178 -2.96 14.67 1.00
C HIS A 178 -1.80 14.16 1.86
N LEU A 179 -1.26 12.98 1.56
CA LEU A 179 -0.08 12.44 2.24
C LEU A 179 1.14 13.35 2.02
N ARG A 180 1.34 13.88 0.80
CA ARG A 180 2.43 14.82 0.50
C ARG A 180 2.31 16.11 1.29
N GLU A 181 1.13 16.73 1.29
CA GLU A 181 0.88 17.98 2.02
C GLU A 181 1.21 17.83 3.50
N ARG A 182 0.79 16.71 4.12
CA ARG A 182 1.06 16.40 5.53
C ARG A 182 2.54 16.20 5.82
N GLN A 183 3.26 15.61 4.89
CA GLN A 183 4.68 15.30 5.04
C GLN A 183 5.57 16.48 4.62
N GLY A 184 4.98 17.64 4.29
CA GLY A 184 5.72 18.80 3.79
C GLY A 184 6.46 18.49 2.48
N LEU A 185 5.95 17.54 1.68
CA LEU A 185 6.55 17.18 0.40
C LEU A 185 6.08 18.15 -0.69
N GLU A 186 6.90 18.30 -1.71
CA GLU A 186 6.59 19.13 -2.87
C GLU A 186 5.27 18.63 -3.52
N SER A 187 4.35 19.58 -3.72
CA SER A 187 3.07 19.38 -4.38
C SER A 187 2.88 20.44 -5.45
N ASN A 188 2.71 19.99 -6.69
CA ASN A 188 2.36 20.82 -7.83
C ASN A 188 1.51 20.00 -8.81
N ALA A 189 0.94 20.63 -9.84
CA ALA A 189 0.06 19.97 -10.80
C ALA A 189 0.75 18.81 -11.54
N TRP A 190 2.02 18.98 -11.89
CA TRP A 190 2.81 17.95 -12.55
C TRP A 190 3.05 16.73 -11.64
N ILE A 191 3.38 16.96 -10.39
CA ILE A 191 3.56 15.90 -9.38
C ILE A 191 2.25 15.14 -9.15
N SER A 192 1.12 15.85 -9.05
CA SER A 192 -0.20 15.24 -8.89
C SER A 192 -0.56 14.36 -10.09
N PHE A 193 -0.19 14.78 -11.30
CA PHE A 193 -0.33 13.97 -12.51
C PHE A 193 0.55 12.72 -12.48
N VAL A 194 1.81 12.84 -12.03
CA VAL A 194 2.71 11.69 -11.84
C VAL A 194 2.17 10.73 -10.77
N ASP A 195 1.56 11.23 -9.70
CA ASP A 195 0.92 10.41 -8.68
C ASP A 195 -0.29 9.64 -9.24
N CYS A 196 -1.09 10.28 -10.12
CA CYS A 196 -2.19 9.63 -10.84
C CYS A 196 -1.69 8.49 -11.74
N ILE A 197 -0.64 8.76 -12.54
CA ILE A 197 -0.01 7.72 -13.38
C ILE A 197 0.57 6.61 -12.52
N SER A 198 1.20 6.93 -11.39
CA SER A 198 1.80 5.95 -10.49
C SER A 198 0.75 4.98 -9.95
N TRP A 199 -0.40 5.51 -9.50
CA TRP A 199 -1.54 4.72 -9.04
C TRP A 199 -2.17 3.90 -10.17
N TYR A 200 -2.34 4.49 -11.35
CA TYR A 200 -2.90 3.80 -12.52
C TYR A 200 -2.00 2.65 -13.00
N TRP A 201 -0.68 2.85 -13.06
CA TRP A 201 0.25 1.88 -13.61
C TRP A 201 0.64 0.78 -12.60
N CYS A 202 0.95 1.16 -11.36
CA CYS A 202 1.29 0.21 -10.30
C CYS A 202 0.73 0.67 -8.95
N SER A 203 -0.59 0.52 -8.75
CA SER A 203 -1.23 0.72 -7.45
C SER A 203 -0.51 0.00 -6.29
N PRO A 204 -0.10 -1.29 -6.40
CA PRO A 204 0.59 -1.96 -5.29
C PRO A 204 1.91 -1.27 -4.91
N CYS A 205 2.68 -0.81 -5.90
CA CYS A 205 3.92 -0.07 -5.68
C CYS A 205 3.65 1.26 -4.97
N ALA A 206 2.64 2.01 -5.43
CA ALA A 206 2.23 3.27 -4.83
C ALA A 206 1.79 3.09 -3.37
N VAL A 207 0.96 2.07 -3.09
CA VAL A 207 0.51 1.71 -1.74
C VAL A 207 1.68 1.28 -0.84
N CYS A 208 2.65 0.52 -1.37
CA CYS A 208 3.87 0.17 -0.63
C CYS A 208 4.69 1.42 -0.26
N GLN A 209 4.84 2.35 -1.20
CA GLN A 209 5.60 3.57 -0.98
C GLN A 209 4.92 4.45 0.09
N GLU A 210 3.59 4.61 0.01
CA GLU A 210 2.79 5.32 1.02
C GLU A 210 2.94 4.70 2.40
N ALA A 211 2.84 3.37 2.47
CA ALA A 211 3.05 2.59 3.66
C ALA A 211 4.40 2.92 4.33
N ARG A 212 5.50 2.86 3.58
CA ARG A 212 6.84 3.13 4.12
C ARG A 212 7.00 4.57 4.63
N VAL A 213 6.36 5.54 3.97
CA VAL A 213 6.37 6.95 4.41
C VAL A 213 5.62 7.10 5.74
N ILE A 214 4.42 6.51 5.83
CA ILE A 214 3.58 6.56 7.03
C ILE A 214 4.28 5.89 8.21
N GLU A 215 4.82 4.69 8.03
CA GLU A 215 5.54 4.00 9.12
C GLU A 215 6.77 4.79 9.59
N SER A 216 7.53 5.39 8.67
CA SER A 216 8.68 6.23 9.06
C SER A 216 8.28 7.50 9.83
N SER A 217 7.05 7.99 9.63
CA SER A 217 6.52 9.14 10.38
C SER A 217 6.02 8.75 11.76
N ARG A 218 5.45 7.54 11.88
CA ARG A 218 5.03 6.96 13.17
C ARG A 218 6.24 6.69 14.07
N GLU A 219 7.31 6.14 13.50
CA GLU A 219 8.58 5.87 14.18
C GLU A 219 9.15 7.17 14.80
N LYS A 220 9.32 8.23 14.00
CA LYS A 220 9.77 9.55 14.49
C LYS A 220 8.89 10.11 15.62
N THR A 221 7.58 9.92 15.52
CA THR A 221 6.63 10.41 16.54
C THR A 221 6.80 9.65 17.86
N LYS A 222 7.02 8.34 17.79
CA LYS A 222 7.28 7.50 18.94
C LYS A 222 8.59 7.88 19.62
N ASP A 223 9.68 8.01 18.87
CA ASP A 223 11.00 8.41 19.39
C ASP A 223 10.93 9.77 20.10
N LEU A 224 10.21 10.73 19.51
CA LEU A 224 10.00 12.04 20.12
C LEU A 224 9.22 11.94 21.44
N SER A 225 8.18 11.11 21.51
CA SER A 225 7.39 10.91 22.72
C SER A 225 8.21 10.28 23.85
N GLU A 226 9.07 9.31 23.53
CA GLU A 226 9.97 8.66 24.50
C GLU A 226 11.03 9.64 25.02
N ASN A 227 11.60 10.48 24.15
CA ASN A 227 12.55 11.52 24.54
C ASN A 227 11.93 12.57 25.48
N ILE A 228 10.70 13.03 25.19
CA ILE A 228 9.98 13.99 26.06
C ILE A 228 9.72 13.35 27.43
N GLN A 229 9.31 12.08 27.46
CA GLN A 229 9.05 11.38 28.71
C GLN A 229 10.33 11.16 29.53
N ALA A 230 11.46 10.87 28.88
CA ALA A 230 12.75 10.72 29.55
C ALA A 230 13.22 12.02 30.21
N VAL A 231 13.01 13.18 29.57
CA VAL A 231 13.31 14.50 30.14
C VAL A 231 12.46 14.76 31.39
N HIS A 232 11.16 14.43 31.35
CA HIS A 232 10.27 14.73 32.48
C HIS A 232 10.52 13.87 33.72
N VAL A 233 11.18 12.71 33.59
CA VAL A 233 11.51 11.82 34.71
C VAL A 233 12.81 12.24 35.42
N GLN A 234 13.65 13.07 34.81
CA GLN A 234 14.99 13.40 35.33
C GLN A 234 15.10 14.62 36.24
N GLU A 235 14.01 15.34 36.55
CA GLU A 235 14.03 16.38 37.59
C GLU A 235 13.34 15.91 38.88
N PRO A 236 14.07 15.28 39.83
CA PRO A 236 13.76 15.51 41.21
C PRO A 236 14.06 16.99 41.47
N VAL A 237 13.01 17.82 41.56
CA VAL A 237 13.15 19.20 42.05
C VAL A 237 13.93 19.10 43.36
N PRO A 238 15.19 19.59 43.44
CA PRO A 238 15.88 19.63 44.71
C PRO A 238 14.98 20.42 45.64
N ALA A 239 14.69 19.87 46.81
CA ALA A 239 13.88 20.51 47.83
C ALA A 239 14.62 21.77 48.29
N GLU A 240 14.50 22.84 47.53
CA GLU A 240 15.00 24.15 47.87
C GLU A 240 14.15 24.60 49.05
N ALA A 241 14.79 24.69 50.20
CA ALA A 241 14.17 24.92 51.49
C ALA A 241 13.27 26.16 51.39
N VAL A 242 11.95 25.94 51.47
CA VAL A 242 10.98 27.01 51.64
C VAL A 242 11.39 27.77 52.91
N PRO A 243 11.79 29.05 52.82
CA PRO A 243 12.14 29.82 54.00
C PRO A 243 10.89 29.94 54.86
N VAL A 244 10.98 29.39 56.07
CA VAL A 244 9.95 29.53 57.10
C VAL A 244 9.85 31.03 57.43
N LEU A 245 8.76 31.66 56.99
CA LEU A 245 8.40 32.99 57.45
C LEU A 245 7.98 32.89 58.93
N ASP A 246 8.78 33.46 59.81
CA ASP A 246 8.44 33.60 61.23
C ASP A 246 7.16 34.44 61.37
N PRO A 247 6.13 33.95 62.10
CA PRO A 247 4.98 34.74 62.46
C PRO A 247 5.37 35.77 63.53
N MET A 248 5.09 37.05 63.25
CA MET A 248 5.16 38.16 64.22
C MET A 248 4.10 38.05 65.31
#